data_AF-A0AA36FVT6-F1
#
_entry.id   AF-A0AA36FVT6-F1
#
_cell.length_a   1.000
_cell.length_b   1.000
_cell.length_c   1.000
_cell.angle_alpha   90.00
_cell.angle_beta   90.00
_cell.angle_gamma   90.00
#
_symmetry.space_group_name_H-M   'P 1'
#
loop_
_entity.id
_entity.type
_entity.pdbx_description
1 polymer ?
#
loop_
_entity_poly.entity_id
_entity_poly.type
_entity_poly.pdbx_seq_one_letter_code
_entity_poly.pdbx_strand_id
1 'polypeptide(L)'
;MCFWAEVSALASEVFELHSMDEPSTAELVLVKGRAKPEGLDDFFEFEQSSGSVELSNSLLTAVFSGNTGFLKEIRLESGEKVDVNAHFVKYGARPSGSLKNRGGDNLSGAYIFLPNGAAKPMDYVSQPAFVVAEGPLVKRVLAMGPNDGKLVQSYSLEKGSYLIGICNTIDLSNRPDNIEVALRFETNIDSGADLFTDLNGLQMIRHVEVMLDRRTQQDDNRGLLQALADNRPTVSHFRLLLEPLETTSQKIADSPMGHLTSIAHHASLSLLYPWVKIMGKGIPTHRNVRGLTSSLPCDVHLVTLRTMTGPTDYNNNRAVKPKNEAALVLRRWLPECRGSRSILDQECTNLTQVNVRDLFVGSVKSVHEASLTMLYVDETPRELVALEPHRVKTVKIVY
;
A
#
# COMPACT_ATOMS: atom_id res chain seq x y z
N MET A 1 7.19 -17.19 12.19
CA MET A 1 6.93 -16.50 13.46
C MET A 1 6.34 -15.12 13.19
N CYS A 2 5.25 -14.77 13.88
CA CYS A 2 4.67 -13.42 13.88
C CYS A 2 4.54 -12.99 15.34
N PHE A 3 4.71 -11.70 15.64
CA PHE A 3 4.47 -11.13 16.96
C PHE A 3 3.95 -9.69 16.82
N TRP A 4 3.30 -9.18 17.86
CA TRP A 4 2.89 -7.78 17.93
C TRP A 4 4.03 -6.92 18.45
N ALA A 5 4.34 -5.85 17.73
CA ALA A 5 5.28 -4.84 18.15
C ALA A 5 4.56 -3.50 18.23
N GLU A 6 4.75 -2.79 19.34
CA GLU A 6 4.36 -1.40 19.49
C GLU A 6 5.63 -0.56 19.50
N VAL A 7 5.68 0.47 18.65
CA VAL A 7 6.85 1.36 18.55
C VAL A 7 6.33 2.78 18.50
N SER A 8 6.98 3.64 19.29
CA SER A 8 6.64 5.05 19.36
C SER A 8 6.95 5.79 18.06
N ALA A 9 6.31 6.94 17.86
CA ALA A 9 6.53 7.76 16.66
C ALA A 9 8.00 8.17 16.52
N LEU A 10 8.56 8.00 15.31
CA LEU A 10 9.97 8.25 14.98
C LEU A 10 10.94 7.60 16.00
N ALA A 11 10.67 6.35 16.37
CA ALA A 11 11.48 5.61 17.34
C ALA A 11 12.00 4.28 16.77
N SER A 12 12.93 3.67 17.50
CA SER A 12 13.37 2.29 17.30
C SER A 12 13.18 1.49 18.58
N GLU A 13 12.68 0.26 18.44
CA GLU A 13 12.55 -0.72 19.52
C GLU A 13 13.32 -1.99 19.14
N VAL A 14 13.84 -2.71 20.15
CA VAL A 14 14.67 -3.89 19.95
C VAL A 14 14.01 -5.11 20.57
N PHE A 15 13.84 -6.14 19.74
CA PHE A 15 13.28 -7.43 20.13
C PHE A 15 14.33 -8.53 19.98
N GLU A 16 14.34 -9.48 20.90
CA GLU A 16 15.27 -10.62 20.90
C GLU A 16 14.53 -11.91 20.55
N LEU A 17 15.09 -12.70 19.64
CA LEU A 17 14.53 -13.98 19.21
C LEU A 17 15.39 -15.11 19.75
N HIS A 18 14.79 -15.96 20.57
CA HIS A 18 15.45 -17.10 21.20
C HIS A 18 14.87 -18.39 20.62
N SER A 19 15.73 -19.32 20.23
CA SER A 19 15.31 -20.68 19.86
C SER A 19 15.00 -21.47 21.13
N MET A 20 13.96 -22.30 21.09
CA MET A 20 13.60 -23.22 22.17
C MET A 20 13.39 -24.62 21.60
N ASP A 21 13.74 -25.65 22.38
CA ASP A 21 13.70 -27.05 21.94
C ASP A 21 12.28 -27.67 22.05
N GLU A 22 11.41 -27.15 22.93
CA GLU A 22 10.02 -27.59 23.06
C GLU A 22 9.02 -26.47 22.71
N PRO A 23 7.95 -26.76 21.94
CA PRO A 23 7.00 -25.76 21.45
C PRO A 23 5.98 -25.27 22.50
N SER A 24 6.26 -25.44 23.80
CA SER A 24 5.26 -25.53 24.88
C SER A 24 4.40 -24.27 25.14
N THR A 25 4.64 -23.15 24.47
CA THR A 25 3.86 -21.90 24.62
C THR A 25 3.46 -21.22 23.31
N ALA A 26 3.90 -21.71 22.15
CA ALA A 26 3.60 -21.06 20.88
C ALA A 26 2.26 -21.56 20.32
N GLU A 27 1.31 -20.65 20.11
CA GLU A 27 0.07 -20.96 19.40
C GLU A 27 0.39 -21.39 17.95
N LEU A 28 0.06 -22.64 17.62
CA LEU A 28 0.38 -23.27 16.34
C LEU A 28 -0.47 -22.70 15.20
N VAL A 29 0.06 -22.80 13.99
CA VAL A 29 -0.66 -22.43 12.77
C VAL A 29 -1.32 -23.66 12.18
N LEU A 30 -2.63 -23.59 12.00
CA LEU A 30 -3.39 -24.61 11.30
C LEU A 30 -3.32 -24.36 9.79
N VAL A 31 -2.90 -25.37 9.03
CA VAL A 31 -2.82 -25.30 7.57
C VAL A 31 -3.99 -26.06 6.96
N LYS A 32 -4.79 -25.40 6.12
CA LYS A 32 -5.92 -26.00 5.41
C LYS A 32 -5.71 -26.00 3.91
N GLY A 33 -6.20 -27.03 3.23
CA GLY A 33 -6.19 -27.10 1.76
C GLY A 33 -6.74 -28.41 1.23
N ARG A 34 -6.84 -28.53 -0.09
CA ARG A 34 -7.39 -29.77 -0.71
C ARG A 34 -6.48 -30.99 -0.52
N ALA A 35 -5.18 -30.76 -0.39
CA ALA A 35 -4.15 -31.76 -0.15
C ALA A 35 -3.02 -31.17 0.69
N LYS A 36 -2.33 -32.00 1.47
CA LYS A 36 -1.18 -31.58 2.28
C LYS A 36 -0.08 -31.05 1.35
N PRO A 37 0.41 -29.81 1.53
CA PRO A 37 1.53 -29.29 0.75
C PRO A 37 2.77 -30.17 0.90
N GLU A 38 3.47 -30.38 -0.21
CA GLU A 38 4.75 -31.09 -0.19
C GLU A 38 5.77 -30.30 0.65
N GLY A 39 6.48 -30.99 1.54
CA GLY A 39 7.46 -30.36 2.44
C GLY A 39 6.86 -29.56 3.59
N LEU A 40 5.56 -29.70 3.89
CA LEU A 40 5.00 -29.13 5.12
C LEU A 40 5.64 -29.81 6.34
N ASP A 41 6.36 -29.00 7.12
CA ASP A 41 7.00 -29.42 8.38
C ASP A 41 5.98 -30.04 9.34
N ASP A 42 6.37 -31.08 10.06
CA ASP A 42 5.52 -31.78 11.02
C ASP A 42 5.11 -30.90 12.21
N PHE A 43 5.79 -29.75 12.38
CA PHE A 43 5.38 -28.68 13.29
C PHE A 43 4.00 -28.09 12.97
N PHE A 44 3.53 -28.15 11.71
CA PHE A 44 2.24 -27.61 11.31
C PHE A 44 1.15 -28.68 11.22
N GLU A 45 0.02 -28.42 11.89
CA GLU A 45 -1.17 -29.24 11.72
C GLU A 45 -1.77 -29.01 10.33
N PHE A 46 -2.23 -30.10 9.69
CA PHE A 46 -2.89 -30.03 8.39
C PHE A 46 -4.32 -30.57 8.47
N GLU A 47 -5.27 -29.78 7.99
CA GLU A 47 -6.68 -30.15 7.84
C GLU A 47 -7.09 -30.10 6.36
N GLN A 48 -7.68 -31.18 5.87
CA GLN A 48 -8.18 -31.22 4.50
C GLN A 48 -9.47 -30.40 4.38
N SER A 49 -9.51 -29.47 3.42
CA SER A 49 -10.68 -28.65 3.12
C SER A 49 -10.87 -28.48 1.61
N SER A 50 -12.10 -28.67 1.14
CA SER A 50 -12.49 -28.59 -0.28
C SER A 50 -13.57 -27.55 -0.55
N GLY A 51 -14.15 -26.95 0.50
CA GLY A 51 -15.23 -25.97 0.41
C GLY A 51 -14.75 -24.52 0.38
N SER A 52 -15.70 -23.60 0.37
CA SER A 52 -15.38 -22.18 0.63
C SER A 52 -14.76 -22.03 2.01
N VAL A 53 -13.79 -21.14 2.14
CA VAL A 53 -13.11 -20.89 3.41
C VAL A 53 -13.51 -19.52 3.94
N GLU A 54 -13.82 -19.44 5.23
CA GLU A 54 -14.09 -18.18 5.93
C GLU A 54 -12.94 -17.85 6.86
N LEU A 55 -12.34 -16.67 6.69
CA LEU A 55 -11.35 -16.13 7.61
C LEU A 55 -11.93 -14.89 8.28
N SER A 56 -11.96 -14.90 9.61
CA SER A 56 -12.45 -13.78 10.42
C SER A 56 -11.39 -13.27 11.38
N ASN A 57 -11.39 -11.96 11.60
CA ASN A 57 -10.82 -11.34 12.79
C ASN A 57 -11.96 -10.69 13.60
N SER A 58 -11.62 -9.81 14.55
CA SER A 58 -12.62 -9.13 15.38
C SER A 58 -13.47 -8.09 14.64
N LEU A 59 -13.10 -7.68 13.42
CA LEU A 59 -13.71 -6.53 12.73
C LEU A 59 -14.34 -6.88 11.37
N LEU A 60 -13.86 -7.94 10.72
CA LEU A 60 -14.37 -8.41 9.44
C LEU A 60 -14.22 -9.91 9.26
N THR A 61 -15.02 -10.44 8.34
CA THR A 61 -14.91 -11.79 7.79
C THR A 61 -14.72 -11.69 6.28
N ALA A 62 -13.69 -12.35 5.75
CA ALA A 62 -13.47 -12.53 4.33
C ALA A 62 -13.79 -13.98 3.96
N VAL A 63 -14.58 -14.17 2.90
CA VAL A 63 -14.90 -15.50 2.39
C VAL A 63 -14.18 -15.74 1.08
N PHE A 64 -13.60 -16.92 0.94
CA PHE A 64 -12.82 -17.34 -0.21
C PHE A 64 -13.50 -18.49 -0.94
N SER A 65 -13.43 -18.46 -2.26
CA SER A 65 -13.96 -19.51 -3.14
C SER A 65 -13.21 -20.83 -2.89
N GLY A 66 -13.95 -21.90 -2.61
CA GLY A 66 -13.37 -23.25 -2.51
C GLY A 66 -12.85 -23.78 -3.85
N ASN A 67 -13.20 -23.13 -4.96
CA ASN A 67 -12.77 -23.50 -6.31
C ASN A 67 -11.45 -22.83 -6.70
N THR A 68 -11.25 -21.56 -6.32
CA THR A 68 -10.09 -20.75 -6.75
C THR A 68 -9.18 -20.28 -5.63
N GLY A 69 -9.65 -20.27 -4.37
CA GLY A 69 -8.98 -19.61 -3.25
C GLY A 69 -9.05 -18.09 -3.29
N PHE A 70 -9.78 -17.49 -4.24
CA PHE A 70 -9.91 -16.03 -4.35
C PHE A 70 -11.06 -15.49 -3.53
N LEU A 71 -10.93 -14.22 -3.15
CA LEU A 71 -11.94 -13.51 -2.37
C LEU A 71 -13.26 -13.49 -3.14
N LYS A 72 -14.34 -13.91 -2.46
CA LYS A 72 -15.71 -13.93 -2.98
C LYS A 72 -16.66 -12.96 -2.27
N GLU A 73 -16.35 -12.60 -1.02
CA GLU A 73 -17.23 -11.82 -0.16
C GLU A 73 -16.45 -11.20 1.00
N ILE A 74 -16.85 -9.99 1.40
CA ILE A 74 -16.41 -9.34 2.64
C ILE A 74 -17.66 -9.03 3.47
N ARG A 75 -17.64 -9.42 4.75
CA ARG A 75 -18.64 -9.07 5.75
C ARG A 75 -17.99 -8.28 6.87
N LEU A 76 -18.59 -7.15 7.23
CA LEU A 76 -18.16 -6.34 8.37
C LEU A 76 -18.83 -6.85 9.65
N GLU A 77 -18.20 -6.63 10.80
CA GLU A 77 -18.81 -6.94 12.10
C GLU A 77 -20.16 -6.20 12.29
N SER A 78 -20.28 -4.99 11.74
CA SER A 78 -21.51 -4.17 11.73
C SER A 78 -22.65 -4.76 10.89
N GLY A 79 -22.40 -5.83 10.13
CA GLY A 79 -23.41 -6.60 9.40
C GLY A 79 -23.49 -6.31 7.91
N GLU A 80 -22.86 -5.23 7.41
CA GLU A 80 -22.79 -4.96 5.98
C GLU A 80 -21.95 -6.01 5.25
N LYS A 81 -22.40 -6.37 4.05
CA LYS A 81 -21.79 -7.38 3.21
C LYS A 81 -21.64 -6.85 1.80
N VAL A 82 -20.50 -7.15 1.19
CA VAL A 82 -20.23 -6.90 -0.24
C VAL A 82 -19.77 -8.20 -0.87
N ASP A 83 -20.44 -8.58 -1.97
CA ASP A 83 -19.97 -9.66 -2.83
C ASP A 83 -18.81 -9.09 -3.66
N VAL A 84 -17.70 -9.83 -3.72
CA VAL A 84 -16.48 -9.42 -4.40
C VAL A 84 -15.99 -10.55 -5.28
N ASN A 85 -16.00 -10.40 -6.59
CA ASN A 85 -15.39 -11.36 -7.51
C ASN A 85 -14.01 -10.86 -7.94
N ALA A 86 -12.98 -11.24 -7.18
CA ALA A 86 -11.58 -10.97 -7.53
C ALA A 86 -11.09 -11.96 -8.60
N HIS A 87 -10.67 -11.46 -9.76
CA HIS A 87 -10.17 -12.28 -10.86
C HIS A 87 -9.21 -11.53 -11.78
N PHE A 88 -8.49 -12.26 -12.63
CA PHE A 88 -7.53 -11.70 -13.57
C PHE A 88 -8.07 -11.67 -14.99
N VAL A 89 -7.77 -10.58 -15.69
CA VAL A 89 -8.09 -10.39 -17.10
C VAL A 89 -6.83 -10.07 -17.90
N LYS A 90 -6.85 -10.40 -19.19
CA LYS A 90 -5.78 -10.08 -20.15
C LYS A 90 -6.28 -9.25 -21.31
N TYR A 91 -5.43 -8.35 -21.78
CA TYR A 91 -5.54 -7.67 -23.06
C TYR A 91 -4.42 -8.16 -23.98
N GLY A 92 -4.71 -8.27 -25.28
CA GLY A 92 -3.68 -8.42 -26.31
C GLY A 92 -3.39 -7.08 -26.97
N ALA A 93 -2.28 -6.98 -27.70
CA ALA A 93 -1.97 -5.78 -28.49
C ALA A 93 -2.62 -5.85 -29.88
N ARG A 94 -3.04 -4.70 -30.39
CA ARG A 94 -3.49 -4.55 -31.78
C ARG A 94 -2.36 -4.89 -32.76
N PRO A 95 -2.61 -5.69 -33.81
CA PRO A 95 -1.59 -5.98 -34.82
C PRO A 95 -1.32 -4.78 -35.73
N SER A 96 -0.14 -4.76 -36.34
CA SER A 96 0.20 -3.79 -37.39
C SER A 96 -0.73 -3.93 -38.60
N GLY A 97 -1.00 -2.82 -39.29
CA GLY A 97 -1.89 -2.68 -40.43
C GLY A 97 -3.37 -2.56 -40.08
N SER A 98 -3.72 -2.46 -38.79
CA SER A 98 -5.12 -2.49 -38.33
C SER A 98 -5.89 -1.19 -38.60
N LEU A 99 -5.19 -0.07 -38.84
CA LEU A 99 -5.80 1.22 -39.15
C LEU A 99 -5.38 1.68 -40.55
N LYS A 100 -6.37 1.94 -41.43
CA LYS A 100 -6.12 2.50 -42.77
C LYS A 100 -5.86 4.00 -42.70
N ASN A 101 -4.76 4.40 -42.06
CA ASN A 101 -4.44 5.81 -41.81
C ASN A 101 -3.10 6.16 -42.49
N ARG A 102 -2.97 7.39 -43.02
CA ARG A 102 -1.75 7.85 -43.71
C ARG A 102 -0.55 8.09 -42.76
N GLY A 103 -0.74 8.02 -41.44
CA GLY A 103 0.23 8.45 -40.41
C GLY A 103 1.02 7.33 -39.72
N GLY A 104 1.05 6.11 -40.27
CA GLY A 104 1.71 4.94 -39.66
C GLY A 104 0.84 4.21 -38.62
N ASP A 105 1.23 2.98 -38.28
CA ASP A 105 0.56 2.19 -37.24
C ASP A 105 0.98 2.62 -35.84
N ASN A 106 -0.01 2.91 -34.99
CA ASN A 106 0.19 3.01 -33.55
C ASN A 106 -0.02 1.62 -32.94
N LEU A 107 1.03 1.07 -32.35
CA LEU A 107 1.04 -0.23 -31.67
C LEU A 107 1.11 -0.03 -30.16
N SER A 108 0.71 -1.04 -29.38
CA SER A 108 1.04 -1.05 -27.95
C SER A 108 2.55 -1.18 -27.77
N GLY A 109 3.09 -0.45 -26.80
CA GLY A 109 4.50 -0.48 -26.40
C GLY A 109 4.68 0.24 -25.06
N ALA A 110 5.88 0.73 -24.76
CA ALA A 110 6.20 1.30 -23.45
C ALA A 110 5.28 2.46 -23.01
N TYR A 111 4.81 3.29 -23.95
CA TYR A 111 4.02 4.49 -23.68
C TYR A 111 2.55 4.30 -24.03
N ILE A 112 2.26 3.55 -25.09
CA ILE A 112 0.91 3.44 -25.64
C ILE A 112 0.24 2.14 -25.16
N PHE A 113 -0.96 2.27 -24.60
CA PHE A 113 -1.88 1.15 -24.39
C PHE A 113 -2.96 1.13 -25.49
N LEU A 114 -2.84 0.21 -26.46
CA LEU A 114 -3.80 0.00 -27.55
C LEU A 114 -4.23 -1.46 -27.64
N PRO A 115 -5.18 -1.88 -26.78
CA PRO A 115 -5.63 -3.26 -26.77
C PRO A 115 -6.33 -3.65 -28.09
N ASN A 116 -6.30 -4.93 -28.41
CA ASN A 116 -7.00 -5.52 -29.56
C ASN A 116 -8.48 -5.85 -29.29
N GLY A 117 -9.07 -5.27 -28.24
CA GLY A 117 -10.46 -5.47 -27.85
C GLY A 117 -10.66 -5.26 -26.36
N ALA A 118 -11.86 -5.58 -25.88
CA ALA A 118 -12.15 -5.62 -24.44
C ALA A 118 -11.31 -6.70 -23.73
N ALA A 119 -11.14 -6.52 -22.42
CA ALA A 119 -10.43 -7.48 -21.58
C ALA A 119 -11.09 -8.86 -21.65
N LYS A 120 -10.27 -9.91 -21.67
CA LYS A 120 -10.74 -11.30 -21.64
C LYS A 120 -10.35 -11.95 -20.31
N PRO A 121 -11.22 -12.75 -19.68
CA PRO A 121 -10.83 -13.56 -18.53
C PRO A 121 -9.61 -14.42 -18.83
N MET A 122 -8.73 -14.61 -17.85
CA MET A 122 -7.61 -15.52 -17.98
C MET A 122 -8.02 -16.94 -17.59
N ASP A 123 -7.43 -17.95 -18.25
CA ASP A 123 -7.75 -19.34 -18.05
C ASP A 123 -7.05 -19.92 -16.81
N TYR A 124 -7.82 -20.65 -15.99
CA TYR A 124 -7.33 -21.36 -14.83
C TYR A 124 -7.18 -22.84 -15.16
N VAL A 125 -6.31 -23.55 -14.42
CA VAL A 125 -6.40 -25.01 -14.36
C VAL A 125 -7.77 -25.44 -13.85
N SER A 126 -8.22 -26.64 -14.24
CA SER A 126 -9.54 -27.21 -13.87
C SER A 126 -9.80 -27.19 -12.34
N GLN A 127 -8.73 -27.16 -11.53
CA GLN A 127 -8.79 -27.02 -10.07
C GLN A 127 -7.49 -26.35 -9.54
N PRO A 128 -7.41 -25.01 -9.46
CA PRO A 128 -6.22 -24.35 -8.93
C PRO A 128 -6.02 -24.71 -7.46
N ALA A 129 -4.75 -24.86 -7.08
CA ALA A 129 -4.39 -25.13 -5.70
C ALA A 129 -4.47 -23.84 -4.87
N PHE A 130 -4.93 -23.97 -3.64
CA PHE A 130 -4.81 -22.94 -2.63
C PHE A 130 -4.52 -23.58 -1.28
N VAL A 131 -3.87 -22.80 -0.41
CA VAL A 131 -3.55 -23.18 0.96
C VAL A 131 -3.94 -22.04 1.87
N VAL A 132 -4.46 -22.38 3.03
CA VAL A 132 -4.86 -21.44 4.07
C VAL A 132 -3.98 -21.69 5.28
N ALA A 133 -3.40 -20.63 5.85
CA ALA A 133 -2.66 -20.67 7.09
C ALA A 133 -3.41 -19.84 8.13
N GLU A 134 -3.98 -20.49 9.14
CA GLU A 134 -4.71 -19.85 10.22
C GLU A 134 -3.84 -19.79 11.47
N GLY A 135 -3.29 -18.60 11.71
CA GLY A 135 -2.62 -18.27 12.96
C GLY A 135 -3.44 -17.32 13.81
N PRO A 136 -3.06 -17.13 15.08
CA PRO A 136 -3.76 -16.25 16.02
C PRO A 136 -3.60 -14.76 15.71
N LEU A 137 -2.47 -14.37 15.10
CA LEU A 137 -2.18 -12.97 14.78
C LEU A 137 -2.49 -12.63 13.33
N VAL A 138 -2.25 -13.58 12.42
CA VAL A 138 -2.44 -13.40 10.99
C VAL A 138 -3.01 -14.69 10.42
N LYS A 139 -4.07 -14.54 9.63
CA LYS A 139 -4.62 -15.59 8.78
C LYS A 139 -4.32 -15.26 7.34
N ARG A 140 -3.95 -16.26 6.53
CA ARG A 140 -3.52 -16.05 5.15
C ARG A 140 -4.11 -17.10 4.21
N VAL A 141 -4.54 -16.68 3.03
CA VAL A 141 -4.79 -17.56 1.88
C VAL A 141 -3.69 -17.34 0.86
N LEU A 142 -3.14 -18.42 0.32
CA LEU A 142 -2.24 -18.41 -0.82
C LEU A 142 -2.91 -19.21 -1.94
N ALA A 143 -3.23 -18.55 -3.04
CA ALA A 143 -4.00 -19.11 -4.14
C ALA A 143 -3.21 -19.03 -5.45
N MET A 144 -3.17 -20.14 -6.18
CA MET A 144 -2.60 -20.20 -7.52
C MET A 144 -3.55 -19.54 -8.51
N GLY A 145 -3.06 -18.52 -9.20
CA GLY A 145 -3.78 -17.82 -10.24
C GLY A 145 -3.67 -18.48 -11.61
N PRO A 146 -4.01 -17.75 -12.68
CA PRO A 146 -3.95 -18.25 -14.05
C PRO A 146 -2.54 -18.70 -14.47
N ASN A 147 -2.47 -19.74 -15.32
CA ASN A 147 -1.22 -20.33 -15.80
C ASN A 147 -0.39 -19.37 -16.66
N ASP A 148 -1.06 -18.49 -17.42
CA ASP A 148 -0.49 -17.60 -18.43
C ASP A 148 0.42 -16.46 -17.88
N GLY A 149 0.79 -16.50 -16.60
CA GLY A 149 1.74 -15.54 -15.99
C GLY A 149 2.36 -16.00 -14.68
N LYS A 150 2.38 -17.33 -14.41
CA LYS A 150 2.79 -17.93 -13.12
C LYS A 150 2.27 -17.15 -11.90
N LEU A 151 0.99 -16.81 -11.96
CA LEU A 151 0.43 -15.85 -11.02
C LEU A 151 0.16 -16.53 -9.67
N VAL A 152 0.59 -15.89 -8.58
CA VAL A 152 0.25 -16.30 -7.22
C VAL A 152 -0.32 -15.10 -6.50
N GLN A 153 -1.51 -15.24 -5.93
CA GLN A 153 -2.15 -14.20 -5.12
C GLN A 153 -2.27 -14.68 -3.68
N SER A 154 -1.93 -13.81 -2.74
CA SER A 154 -2.16 -14.05 -1.32
C SER A 154 -3.06 -12.98 -0.71
N TYR A 155 -3.85 -13.40 0.26
CA TYR A 155 -4.72 -12.55 1.06
C TYR A 155 -4.32 -12.71 2.52
N SER A 156 -4.17 -11.61 3.27
CA SER A 156 -3.85 -11.65 4.69
C SER A 156 -4.85 -10.84 5.51
N LEU A 157 -5.36 -11.46 6.56
CA LEU A 157 -6.19 -10.83 7.59
C LEU A 157 -5.40 -10.79 8.89
N GLU A 158 -5.07 -9.59 9.34
CA GLU A 158 -4.37 -9.37 10.60
C GLU A 158 -5.38 -9.19 11.73
N LYS A 159 -5.02 -9.62 12.95
CA LYS A 159 -5.85 -9.44 14.14
C LYS A 159 -6.13 -7.95 14.37
N GLY A 160 -7.39 -7.58 14.63
CA GLY A 160 -7.77 -6.20 14.93
C GLY A 160 -7.62 -5.21 13.76
N SER A 161 -7.51 -5.68 12.51
CA SER A 161 -7.38 -4.81 11.33
C SER A 161 -8.63 -4.80 10.45
N TYR A 162 -9.00 -3.64 9.90
CA TYR A 162 -10.05 -3.52 8.88
C TYR A 162 -9.55 -3.86 7.46
N LEU A 163 -8.27 -4.17 7.31
CA LEU A 163 -7.62 -4.31 6.01
C LEU A 163 -7.48 -5.78 5.62
N ILE A 164 -7.82 -6.07 4.37
CA ILE A 164 -7.38 -7.30 3.70
C ILE A 164 -6.13 -6.94 2.91
N GLY A 165 -4.98 -7.46 3.35
CA GLY A 165 -3.74 -7.33 2.59
C GLY A 165 -3.78 -8.25 1.37
N ILE A 166 -3.45 -7.73 0.19
CA ILE A 166 -3.36 -8.51 -1.04
C ILE A 166 -1.93 -8.42 -1.57
N CYS A 167 -1.33 -9.55 -1.94
CA CYS A 167 -0.02 -9.59 -2.58
C CYS A 167 -0.08 -10.48 -3.81
N ASN A 168 0.30 -9.93 -4.96
CA ASN A 168 0.33 -10.63 -6.24
C ASN A 168 1.77 -10.79 -6.69
N THR A 169 2.17 -12.01 -7.04
CA THR A 169 3.39 -12.28 -7.78
C THR A 169 3.02 -12.65 -9.21
N ILE A 170 3.63 -12.01 -10.19
CA ILE A 170 3.43 -12.27 -11.63
C ILE A 170 4.79 -12.40 -12.34
N ASP A 171 4.91 -13.35 -13.26
CA ASP A 171 6.11 -13.56 -14.08
C ASP A 171 5.72 -13.72 -15.56
N LEU A 172 5.83 -12.62 -16.31
CA LEU A 172 5.62 -12.58 -17.76
C LEU A 172 6.91 -12.78 -18.57
N SER A 173 8.07 -13.03 -17.92
CA SER A 173 9.39 -13.04 -18.58
C SER A 173 9.52 -14.02 -19.75
N ASN A 174 8.78 -15.14 -19.69
CA ASN A 174 8.85 -16.22 -20.68
C ASN A 174 7.70 -16.19 -21.70
N ARG A 175 6.89 -15.13 -21.73
CA ARG A 175 5.76 -15.01 -22.67
C ARG A 175 6.25 -14.65 -24.08
N PRO A 176 5.87 -15.41 -25.12
CA PRO A 176 6.28 -15.12 -26.49
C PRO A 176 5.37 -14.09 -27.20
N ASP A 177 4.23 -13.76 -26.60
CA ASP A 177 3.16 -12.97 -27.18
C ASP A 177 3.01 -11.59 -26.52
N ASN A 178 2.11 -10.78 -27.09
CA ASN A 178 1.68 -9.51 -26.52
C ASN A 178 0.59 -9.76 -25.47
N ILE A 179 0.88 -9.45 -24.21
CA ILE A 179 -0.06 -9.66 -23.11
C ILE A 179 0.05 -8.53 -22.09
N GLU A 180 -1.11 -8.01 -21.67
CA GLU A 180 -1.22 -7.03 -20.60
C GLU A 180 -2.22 -7.55 -19.57
N VAL A 181 -1.81 -7.69 -18.31
CA VAL A 181 -2.59 -8.37 -17.27
C VAL A 181 -3.08 -7.37 -16.23
N ALA A 182 -4.36 -7.46 -15.87
CA ALA A 182 -4.97 -6.65 -14.83
C ALA A 182 -5.67 -7.52 -13.78
N LEU A 183 -5.66 -7.05 -12.53
CA LEU A 183 -6.50 -7.57 -11.46
C LEU A 183 -7.81 -6.77 -11.46
N ARG A 184 -8.94 -7.48 -11.51
CA ARG A 184 -10.28 -6.91 -11.52
C ARG A 184 -11.06 -7.35 -10.29
N PHE A 185 -11.74 -6.40 -9.66
CA PHE A 185 -12.73 -6.63 -8.63
C PHE A 185 -14.09 -6.26 -9.19
N GLU A 186 -14.98 -7.24 -9.32
CA GLU A 186 -16.39 -6.99 -9.58
C GLU A 186 -17.14 -7.04 -8.25
N THR A 187 -17.98 -6.05 -7.97
CA THR A 187 -18.73 -5.99 -6.72
C THR A 187 -20.18 -5.64 -6.97
N ASN A 188 -21.02 -5.87 -5.97
CA ASN A 188 -22.41 -5.40 -5.97
C ASN A 188 -22.57 -3.94 -5.48
N ILE A 189 -21.47 -3.17 -5.39
CA ILE A 189 -21.53 -1.75 -5.04
C ILE A 189 -22.03 -0.97 -6.27
N ASP A 190 -23.10 -0.20 -6.09
CA ASP A 190 -23.64 0.68 -7.12
C ASP A 190 -22.84 1.99 -7.21
N SER A 191 -21.71 1.93 -7.91
CA SER A 191 -20.84 3.09 -8.12
C SER A 191 -21.21 3.92 -9.35
N GLY A 192 -22.15 3.47 -10.19
CA GLY A 192 -22.42 4.10 -11.49
C GLY A 192 -21.15 4.31 -12.32
N ALA A 193 -20.87 5.55 -12.74
CA ALA A 193 -19.65 5.95 -13.44
C ALA A 193 -18.60 6.59 -12.51
N ASP A 194 -18.82 6.53 -11.20
CA ASP A 194 -18.00 7.18 -10.18
C ASP A 194 -16.92 6.22 -9.71
N LEU A 195 -15.67 6.60 -9.92
CA LEU A 195 -14.51 5.92 -9.35
C LEU A 195 -13.37 6.91 -9.25
N PHE A 196 -12.51 6.78 -8.23
CA PHE A 196 -11.45 7.74 -7.95
C PHE A 196 -10.05 7.08 -7.89
N THR A 197 -9.06 7.70 -8.51
CA THR A 197 -7.62 7.39 -8.50
C THR A 197 -6.84 8.59 -7.98
N ASP A 198 -5.71 8.38 -7.34
CA ASP A 198 -4.89 9.49 -6.89
C ASP A 198 -4.11 10.18 -8.03
N LEU A 199 -3.67 11.42 -7.78
CA LEU A 199 -2.60 12.10 -8.51
C LEU A 199 -1.38 12.20 -7.60
N ASN A 200 -0.35 11.41 -7.90
CA ASN A 200 0.95 11.41 -7.20
C ASN A 200 0.86 11.18 -5.68
N GLY A 201 -0.13 10.43 -5.20
CA GLY A 201 -0.39 10.18 -3.79
C GLY A 201 -0.88 11.41 -3.01
N LEU A 202 -1.31 12.47 -3.70
CA LEU A 202 -1.69 13.74 -3.08
C LEU A 202 -3.20 13.96 -2.99
N GLN A 203 -3.92 13.85 -4.11
CA GLN A 203 -5.36 14.13 -4.20
C GLN A 203 -6.07 13.05 -5.03
N MET A 204 -7.35 12.78 -4.77
CA MET A 204 -8.12 11.79 -5.53
C MET A 204 -8.95 12.47 -6.64
N ILE A 205 -8.88 11.95 -7.86
CA ILE A 205 -9.61 12.39 -9.06
C ILE A 205 -10.29 11.19 -9.74
N ARG A 206 -11.33 11.41 -10.54
CA ARG A 206 -12.22 10.35 -11.02
C ARG A 206 -11.71 9.50 -12.23
N HIS A 207 -11.24 8.23 -12.11
CA HIS A 207 -10.80 7.31 -13.22
C HIS A 207 -10.68 5.80 -12.81
N VAL A 208 -10.44 4.79 -13.71
CA VAL A 208 -10.35 3.31 -13.38
C VAL A 208 -9.31 2.46 -14.15
N GLU A 209 -8.81 1.42 -13.43
CA GLU A 209 -8.16 0.12 -13.78
C GLU A 209 -6.71 -0.01 -13.29
N VAL A 210 -6.39 -1.13 -12.60
CA VAL A 210 -5.04 -1.43 -12.12
C VAL A 210 -4.40 -2.49 -13.02
N MET A 211 -3.57 -2.01 -13.95
CA MET A 211 -2.67 -2.87 -14.71
C MET A 211 -1.57 -3.41 -13.77
N LEU A 212 -1.31 -4.71 -13.80
CA LEU A 212 -0.28 -5.34 -12.96
C LEU A 212 1.08 -5.39 -13.64
N ASP A 213 1.10 -5.93 -14.87
CA ASP A 213 2.30 -6.00 -15.70
C ASP A 213 1.87 -6.10 -17.17
N ARG A 214 2.77 -5.73 -18.08
CA ARG A 214 2.53 -5.81 -19.52
C ARG A 214 3.81 -6.16 -20.26
N ARG A 215 3.66 -6.92 -21.34
CA ARG A 215 4.74 -7.32 -22.24
C ARG A 215 4.31 -7.09 -23.67
N THR A 216 5.15 -6.40 -24.44
CA THR A 216 4.92 -6.18 -25.88
C THR A 216 6.13 -6.63 -26.68
N GLN A 217 5.91 -7.20 -27.87
CA GLN A 217 6.93 -7.71 -28.79
C GLN A 217 7.32 -6.69 -29.88
N GLN A 218 6.83 -5.45 -29.76
CA GLN A 218 7.07 -4.38 -30.72
C GLN A 218 7.29 -3.04 -30.00
N ASP A 219 7.96 -2.11 -30.69
CA ASP A 219 8.04 -0.69 -30.34
C ASP A 219 6.73 0.03 -30.71
N ASP A 220 6.40 1.10 -29.97
CA ASP A 220 5.21 1.92 -30.21
C ASP A 220 5.48 3.20 -31.02
N ASN A 221 6.69 3.31 -31.60
CA ASN A 221 7.12 4.44 -32.41
C ASN A 221 7.06 5.77 -31.65
N ARG A 222 7.47 5.78 -30.38
CA ARG A 222 7.65 7.01 -29.56
C ARG A 222 9.12 7.34 -29.27
N GLY A 223 10.04 6.72 -30.02
CA GLY A 223 11.47 7.03 -30.01
C GLY A 223 12.30 6.17 -29.06
N LEU A 224 11.68 5.19 -28.38
CA LEU A 224 12.40 4.22 -27.55
C LEU A 224 13.07 3.13 -28.38
N LEU A 225 12.50 2.79 -29.54
CA LEU A 225 13.06 1.86 -30.54
C LEU A 225 13.31 0.46 -29.98
N GLN A 226 12.49 0.02 -29.02
CA GLN A 226 12.57 -1.34 -28.48
C GLN A 226 11.20 -1.82 -27.98
N ALA A 227 11.04 -3.14 -27.97
CA ALA A 227 9.93 -3.83 -27.36
C ALA A 227 10.00 -3.79 -25.83
N LEU A 228 8.86 -3.93 -25.14
CA LEU A 228 8.81 -4.12 -23.70
C LEU A 228 8.89 -5.61 -23.37
N ALA A 229 10.11 -6.15 -23.39
CA ALA A 229 10.38 -7.58 -23.35
C ALA A 229 11.33 -8.02 -22.23
N ASP A 230 11.62 -7.15 -21.27
CA ASP A 230 12.56 -7.35 -20.16
C ASP A 230 11.87 -7.64 -18.81
N ASN A 231 10.61 -8.09 -18.82
CA ASN A 231 9.84 -8.43 -17.62
C ASN A 231 10.63 -9.33 -16.66
N ARG A 232 10.50 -9.04 -15.37
CA ARG A 232 11.01 -9.85 -14.26
C ARG A 232 9.84 -10.25 -13.36
N PRO A 233 9.97 -11.34 -12.58
CA PRO A 233 9.02 -11.65 -11.53
C PRO A 233 8.79 -10.40 -10.65
N THR A 234 7.55 -9.92 -10.64
CA THR A 234 7.16 -8.67 -9.99
C THR A 234 6.15 -8.96 -8.89
N VAL A 235 6.32 -8.29 -7.75
CA VAL A 235 5.44 -8.45 -6.58
C VAL A 235 4.72 -7.13 -6.31
N SER A 236 3.39 -7.13 -6.37
CA SER A 236 2.54 -5.98 -6.08
C SER A 236 1.80 -6.17 -4.76
N HIS A 237 1.80 -5.15 -3.90
CA HIS A 237 1.12 -5.17 -2.62
C HIS A 237 -0.03 -4.15 -2.60
N PHE A 238 -1.19 -4.58 -2.09
CA PHE A 238 -2.38 -3.74 -1.96
C PHE A 238 -2.99 -3.88 -0.56
N ARG A 239 -3.79 -2.88 -0.18
CA ARG A 239 -4.72 -2.93 0.95
C ARG A 239 -6.12 -2.77 0.39
N LEU A 240 -6.98 -3.76 0.65
CA LEU A 240 -8.39 -3.69 0.35
C LEU A 240 -9.14 -3.34 1.64
N LEU A 241 -9.94 -2.28 1.58
CA LEU A 241 -10.70 -1.74 2.70
C LEU A 241 -12.15 -1.56 2.24
N LEU A 242 -13.08 -2.15 2.99
CA LEU A 242 -14.52 -1.93 2.82
C LEU A 242 -15.02 -1.03 3.96
N GLU A 243 -15.67 0.07 3.62
CA GLU A 243 -16.19 1.06 4.56
C GLU A 243 -17.65 1.41 4.27
N PRO A 244 -18.53 1.44 5.29
CA PRO A 244 -19.83 2.06 5.18
C PRO A 244 -19.68 3.58 5.22
N LEU A 245 -20.19 4.26 4.19
CA LEU A 245 -20.26 5.71 4.13
C LEU A 245 -21.68 6.18 4.42
N GLU A 246 -21.84 7.09 5.39
CA GLU A 246 -23.11 7.70 5.71
C GLU A 246 -23.66 8.51 4.54
N THR A 247 -24.98 8.38 4.30
CA THR A 247 -25.67 9.13 3.27
C THR A 247 -25.97 10.54 3.78
N THR A 248 -25.23 11.54 3.30
CA THR A 248 -25.54 12.94 3.63
C THR A 248 -26.69 13.44 2.74
N SER A 249 -27.59 14.25 3.30
CA SER A 249 -28.70 14.88 2.56
C SER A 249 -28.23 15.91 1.51
N GLN A 250 -26.95 16.27 1.52
CA GLN A 250 -26.32 17.09 0.48
C GLN A 250 -25.85 16.17 -0.65
N LYS A 251 -26.44 16.35 -1.84
CA LYS A 251 -25.89 15.79 -3.08
C LYS A 251 -24.45 16.30 -3.25
N ILE A 252 -23.46 15.47 -2.91
CA ILE A 252 -22.07 15.63 -3.35
C ILE A 252 -22.03 15.22 -4.83
N ALA A 253 -22.77 15.94 -5.69
CA ALA A 253 -22.95 15.55 -7.09
C ALA A 253 -21.98 16.25 -8.04
N ASP A 254 -21.29 17.32 -7.61
CA ASP A 254 -20.53 18.17 -8.55
C ASP A 254 -19.04 18.35 -8.21
N SER A 255 -18.51 17.75 -7.13
CA SER A 255 -17.06 17.84 -6.86
C SER A 255 -16.28 16.79 -7.67
N PRO A 256 -15.30 17.20 -8.50
CA PRO A 256 -14.41 16.26 -9.18
C PRO A 256 -13.41 15.59 -8.23
N MET A 257 -13.27 16.11 -7.01
CA MET A 257 -12.32 15.63 -6.02
C MET A 257 -12.97 14.64 -5.06
N GLY A 258 -12.31 13.50 -4.86
CA GLY A 258 -12.58 12.57 -3.77
C GLY A 258 -11.60 12.77 -2.61
N HIS A 259 -11.95 12.24 -1.44
CA HIS A 259 -11.07 12.18 -0.28
C HIS A 259 -11.09 10.77 0.30
N LEU A 260 -9.98 10.33 0.87
CA LEU A 260 -9.92 9.07 1.60
C LEU A 260 -10.41 9.30 3.04
N THR A 261 -11.00 8.29 3.66
CA THR A 261 -11.22 8.29 5.12
C THR A 261 -9.86 8.23 5.85
N SER A 262 -9.85 8.51 7.14
CA SER A 262 -8.61 8.40 7.95
C SER A 262 -8.04 6.98 7.91
N ILE A 263 -8.87 5.94 7.98
CA ILE A 263 -8.44 4.53 7.90
C ILE A 263 -7.80 4.25 6.53
N ALA A 264 -8.42 4.71 5.44
CA ALA A 264 -7.87 4.54 4.10
C ALA A 264 -6.53 5.28 3.91
N HIS A 265 -6.38 6.49 4.48
CA HIS A 265 -5.11 7.20 4.49
C HIS A 265 -4.02 6.44 5.24
N HIS A 266 -4.29 5.94 6.45
CA HIS A 266 -3.33 5.12 7.20
C HIS A 266 -3.01 3.80 6.50
N ALA A 267 -3.98 3.17 5.82
CA ALA A 267 -3.75 1.98 5.01
C ALA A 267 -2.77 2.26 3.86
N SER A 268 -2.91 3.38 3.17
CA SER A 268 -1.97 3.83 2.13
C SER A 268 -0.58 4.08 2.71
N LEU A 269 -0.47 4.80 3.83
CA LEU A 269 0.81 5.04 4.50
C LEU A 269 1.49 3.75 4.94
N SER A 270 0.73 2.73 5.38
CA SER A 270 1.28 1.43 5.77
C SER A 270 2.01 0.70 4.63
N LEU A 271 1.63 0.98 3.37
CA LEU A 271 2.30 0.45 2.18
C LEU A 271 3.53 1.29 1.79
N LEU A 272 3.41 2.62 1.86
CA LEU A 272 4.45 3.56 1.42
C LEU A 272 5.60 3.70 2.43
N TYR A 273 5.28 3.60 3.72
CA TYR A 273 6.21 3.76 4.84
C TYR A 273 6.16 2.55 5.77
N PRO A 274 6.55 1.35 5.27
CA PRO A 274 6.57 0.16 6.10
C PRO A 274 7.66 0.25 7.16
N TRP A 275 7.50 -0.57 8.20
CA TRP A 275 8.50 -0.77 9.24
C TRP A 275 9.87 -1.14 8.67
N VAL A 276 10.91 -0.40 9.05
CA VAL A 276 12.30 -0.77 8.78
C VAL A 276 12.72 -1.85 9.78
N LYS A 277 12.84 -3.08 9.31
CA LYS A 277 13.28 -4.22 10.12
C LYS A 277 14.78 -4.42 9.93
N ILE A 278 15.54 -4.29 11.01
CA ILE A 278 16.99 -4.54 11.04
C ILE A 278 17.23 -5.82 11.82
N MET A 279 17.87 -6.80 11.18
CA MET A 279 18.23 -8.08 11.81
C MET A 279 19.75 -8.15 11.94
N GLY A 280 20.24 -8.51 13.13
CA GLY A 280 21.66 -8.60 13.42
C GLY A 280 21.95 -9.60 14.54
N LYS A 281 23.22 -9.99 14.65
CA LYS A 281 23.71 -10.80 15.77
C LYS A 281 24.34 -9.86 16.80
N GLY A 282 23.78 -9.81 18.01
CA GLY A 282 24.26 -8.97 19.10
C GLY A 282 23.21 -7.99 19.62
N ILE A 283 23.47 -7.44 20.79
CA ILE A 283 22.61 -6.46 21.45
C ILE A 283 23.10 -5.05 21.07
N PRO A 284 22.27 -4.19 20.47
CA PRO A 284 22.66 -2.81 20.18
C PRO A 284 22.86 -2.01 21.48
N THR A 285 23.84 -1.12 21.47
CA THR A 285 24.19 -0.25 22.63
C THR A 285 23.04 0.69 23.01
N HIS A 286 22.27 1.14 22.02
CA HIS A 286 21.08 1.95 22.23
C HIS A 286 19.84 1.13 21.88
N ARG A 287 19.07 0.73 22.90
CA ARG A 287 17.86 -0.09 22.72
C ARG A 287 16.63 0.75 22.34
N ASN A 288 16.51 1.95 22.91
CA ASN A 288 15.34 2.81 22.74
C ASN A 288 15.81 4.19 22.28
N VAL A 289 15.59 4.50 21.01
CA VAL A 289 15.83 5.83 20.44
C VAL A 289 14.48 6.43 20.11
N ARG A 290 14.20 7.64 20.58
CA ARG A 290 12.97 8.38 20.26
C ARG A 290 13.33 9.74 19.66
N GLY A 291 12.76 10.03 18.49
CA GLY A 291 12.90 11.32 17.82
C GLY A 291 11.83 12.33 18.25
N LEU A 292 10.61 11.86 18.54
CA LEU A 292 9.49 12.72 18.94
C LEU A 292 9.16 12.59 20.43
N THR A 293 8.67 13.68 21.03
CA THR A 293 8.17 13.71 22.41
C THR A 293 6.80 13.05 22.55
N SER A 294 5.96 13.16 21.52
CA SER A 294 4.64 12.55 21.41
C SER A 294 4.33 12.14 19.96
N SER A 295 3.29 11.32 19.78
CA SER A 295 2.75 11.03 18.45
C SER A 295 2.23 12.31 17.78
N LEU A 296 2.35 12.36 16.45
CA LEU A 296 1.68 13.40 15.67
C LEU A 296 0.16 13.16 15.67
N PRO A 297 -0.65 14.22 15.50
CA PRO A 297 -2.08 14.08 15.23
C PRO A 297 -2.34 13.14 14.06
N CYS A 298 -3.43 12.37 14.10
CA CYS A 298 -3.59 11.28 13.13
C CYS A 298 -3.78 11.77 11.69
N ASP A 299 -4.14 13.03 11.45
CA ASP A 299 -4.26 13.64 10.12
C ASP A 299 -2.99 14.36 9.63
N VAL A 300 -1.90 14.30 10.41
CA VAL A 300 -0.62 14.94 10.12
C VAL A 300 0.45 13.88 9.88
N HIS A 301 1.18 14.04 8.77
CA HIS A 301 2.28 13.18 8.40
C HIS A 301 3.58 13.96 8.19
N LEU A 302 4.64 13.44 8.79
CA LEU A 302 6.02 13.88 8.58
C LEU A 302 6.51 13.29 7.27
N VAL A 303 6.50 14.10 6.21
CA VAL A 303 6.91 13.70 4.86
C VAL A 303 8.43 13.62 4.75
N THR A 304 9.13 14.55 5.39
CA THR A 304 10.60 14.61 5.32
C THR A 304 11.15 15.23 6.59
N LEU A 305 12.18 14.61 7.14
CA LEU A 305 13.08 15.20 8.13
C LEU A 305 14.50 14.94 7.66
N ARG A 306 15.23 15.99 7.31
CA ARG A 306 16.62 15.89 6.84
C ARG A 306 17.53 16.84 7.59
N THR A 307 18.75 16.41 7.89
CA THR A 307 19.79 17.31 8.40
C THR A 307 20.27 18.24 7.30
N MET A 308 20.62 19.47 7.68
CA MET A 308 21.13 20.48 6.75
C MET A 308 22.65 20.53 6.81
N THR A 309 23.24 20.96 5.70
CA THR A 309 24.68 21.07 5.55
C THR A 309 25.11 22.45 5.07
N GLY A 310 26.37 22.79 5.29
CA GLY A 310 27.01 23.95 4.71
C GLY A 310 27.26 23.78 3.21
N PRO A 311 27.63 24.87 2.52
CA PRO A 311 28.07 24.81 1.14
C PRO A 311 29.24 23.84 0.95
N THR A 312 29.30 23.20 -0.22
CA THR A 312 30.44 22.36 -0.62
C THR A 312 31.71 23.19 -0.66
N ASP A 313 32.73 22.76 0.07
CA ASP A 313 34.07 23.35 -0.03
C ASP A 313 34.80 22.76 -1.23
N TYR A 314 34.70 23.44 -2.38
CA TYR A 314 35.36 23.02 -3.62
C TYR A 314 36.90 23.03 -3.52
N ASN A 315 37.47 23.69 -2.52
CA ASN A 315 38.92 23.77 -2.32
C ASN A 315 39.46 22.67 -1.39
N ASN A 316 38.57 21.94 -0.71
CA ASN A 316 38.96 20.89 0.24
C ASN A 316 38.21 19.59 -0.04
N ASN A 317 38.63 18.86 -1.08
CA ASN A 317 38.07 17.56 -1.48
C ASN A 317 36.54 17.55 -1.65
N ARG A 318 35.91 18.69 -1.92
CA ARG A 318 34.43 18.83 -1.99
C ARG A 318 33.77 18.39 -0.68
N ALA A 319 34.44 18.62 0.45
CA ALA A 319 33.91 18.30 1.77
C ALA A 319 32.70 19.18 2.09
N VAL A 320 31.79 18.63 2.89
CA VAL A 320 30.56 19.30 3.31
C VAL A 320 30.52 19.24 4.84
N LYS A 321 30.36 20.40 5.49
CA LYS A 321 30.25 20.47 6.96
C LYS A 321 28.79 20.31 7.38
N PRO A 322 28.47 19.45 8.36
CA PRO A 322 27.12 19.38 8.91
C PRO A 322 26.78 20.68 9.65
N LYS A 323 25.51 21.06 9.63
CA LYS A 323 24.97 22.14 10.45
C LYS A 323 24.08 21.54 11.54
N ASN A 324 23.94 22.27 12.65
CA ASN A 324 22.94 21.97 13.69
C ASN A 324 21.56 22.50 13.27
N GLU A 325 21.16 22.16 12.04
CA GLU A 325 19.94 22.61 11.40
C GLU A 325 19.27 21.39 10.76
N ALA A 326 17.94 21.35 10.78
CA ALA A 326 17.17 20.32 10.09
C ALA A 326 16.04 20.96 9.28
N ALA A 327 15.69 20.31 8.18
CA ALA A 327 14.55 20.66 7.36
C ALA A 327 13.42 19.66 7.58
N LEU A 328 12.26 20.18 7.98
CA LEU A 328 11.05 19.41 8.25
C LEU A 328 9.97 19.78 7.22
N VAL A 329 9.34 18.76 6.64
CA VAL A 329 8.14 18.90 5.80
C VAL A 329 7.00 18.13 6.45
N LEU A 330 5.94 18.84 6.79
CA LEU A 330 4.70 18.30 7.33
C LEU A 330 3.59 18.41 6.29
N ARG A 331 2.77 17.38 6.17
CA ARG A 331 1.55 17.39 5.37
C ARG A 331 0.38 17.09 6.28
N ARG A 332 -0.71 17.84 6.13
CA ARG A 332 -2.00 17.50 6.72
C ARG A 332 -2.96 17.13 5.63
N TRP A 333 -3.65 15.99 5.75
CA TRP A 333 -4.69 15.62 4.79
C TRP A 333 -6.06 16.10 5.24
N LEU A 334 -7.01 16.04 4.32
CA LEU A 334 -8.42 16.31 4.57
C LEU A 334 -9.18 14.98 4.46
N PRO A 335 -9.56 14.35 5.59
CA PRO A 335 -10.25 13.07 5.55
C PRO A 335 -11.73 13.24 5.12
N GLU A 336 -12.27 12.20 4.50
CA GLU A 336 -13.70 12.05 4.24
C GLU A 336 -14.44 11.66 5.53
N CYS A 337 -15.28 12.56 6.05
CA CYS A 337 -15.95 12.39 7.34
C CYS A 337 -17.23 11.54 7.28
N ARG A 338 -17.72 11.14 6.09
CA ARG A 338 -18.87 10.21 5.98
C ARG A 338 -18.54 8.79 6.43
N GLY A 339 -17.27 8.46 6.63
CA GLY A 339 -16.88 7.17 7.18
C GLY A 339 -17.52 6.95 8.55
N SER A 340 -18.38 5.94 8.67
CA SER A 340 -19.06 5.57 9.93
C SER A 340 -18.09 5.13 11.05
N ARG A 341 -16.80 4.95 10.74
CA ARG A 341 -15.77 4.42 11.64
C ARG A 341 -15.01 5.55 12.35
N SER A 342 -15.75 6.30 13.17
CA SER A 342 -15.33 7.60 13.73
C SER A 342 -14.36 7.56 14.92
N ILE A 343 -13.86 6.39 15.36
CA ILE A 343 -12.94 6.33 16.52
C ILE A 343 -11.64 7.12 16.27
N LEU A 344 -11.15 7.16 15.03
CA LEU A 344 -9.99 7.99 14.67
C LEU A 344 -10.38 9.43 14.31
N ASP A 345 -11.62 9.68 13.89
CA ASP A 345 -12.01 10.97 13.30
C ASP A 345 -12.40 12.04 14.33
N GLN A 346 -12.87 11.64 15.53
CA GLN A 346 -13.33 12.60 16.55
C GLN A 346 -12.20 13.32 17.28
N GLU A 347 -11.01 12.74 17.41
CA GLU A 347 -9.88 13.36 18.13
C GLU A 347 -8.93 14.17 17.22
N CYS A 348 -8.91 13.92 15.91
CA CYS A 348 -7.86 14.45 15.03
C CYS A 348 -8.15 15.78 14.35
N THR A 349 -9.41 16.24 14.31
CA THR A 349 -9.80 17.36 13.45
C THR A 349 -9.63 18.75 14.09
N ASN A 350 -9.36 18.84 15.39
CA ASN A 350 -9.31 20.12 16.11
C ASN A 350 -7.97 20.87 16.02
N LEU A 351 -6.94 20.26 15.41
CA LEU A 351 -5.64 20.91 15.29
C LEU A 351 -5.71 22.06 14.28
N THR A 352 -5.19 23.24 14.64
CA THR A 352 -5.02 24.38 13.70
C THR A 352 -3.55 24.75 13.53
N GLN A 353 -2.72 24.43 14.52
CA GLN A 353 -1.30 24.78 14.58
C GLN A 353 -0.51 23.64 15.21
N VAL A 354 0.75 23.49 14.80
CA VAL A 354 1.71 22.57 15.41
C VAL A 354 2.80 23.40 16.08
N ASN A 355 3.07 23.16 17.37
CA ASN A 355 4.27 23.67 18.01
C ASN A 355 5.46 22.77 17.66
N VAL A 356 6.29 23.20 16.72
CA VAL A 356 7.43 22.41 16.25
C VAL A 356 8.54 22.32 17.31
N ARG A 357 8.60 23.29 18.23
CA ARG A 357 9.59 23.32 19.30
C ARG A 357 9.41 22.16 20.28
N ASP A 358 8.16 21.83 20.58
CA ASP A 358 7.81 20.78 21.54
C ASP A 358 7.78 19.39 20.91
N LEU A 359 7.90 19.30 19.58
CA LEU A 359 7.72 18.06 18.83
C LEU A 359 8.91 17.08 18.98
N PHE A 360 10.14 17.58 19.08
CA PHE A 360 11.36 16.76 19.07
C PHE A 360 11.99 16.59 20.45
N VAL A 361 12.61 15.43 20.68
CA VAL A 361 13.42 15.19 21.88
C VAL A 361 14.73 15.97 21.76
N GLY A 362 14.77 17.20 22.26
CA GLY A 362 15.97 18.06 22.25
C GLY A 362 15.67 19.54 22.35
N SER A 363 16.70 20.35 22.56
CA SER A 363 16.56 21.81 22.67
C SER A 363 16.51 22.46 21.29
N VAL A 364 15.31 22.71 20.78
CA VAL A 364 15.11 23.55 19.58
C VAL A 364 15.30 25.03 19.96
N LYS A 365 16.23 25.71 19.27
CA LYS A 365 16.53 27.14 19.46
C LYS A 365 15.58 28.06 18.70
N SER A 366 15.35 27.78 17.43
CA SER A 366 14.43 28.55 16.59
C SER A 366 13.84 27.70 15.48
N VAL A 367 12.67 28.13 15.01
CA VAL A 367 11.93 27.51 13.91
C VAL A 367 11.58 28.61 12.92
N HIS A 368 11.76 28.33 11.64
CA HIS A 368 11.57 29.30 10.55
C HIS A 368 10.77 28.67 9.42
N GLU A 369 9.72 29.33 8.94
CA GLU A 369 9.01 28.86 7.74
C GLU A 369 9.90 28.98 6.50
N ALA A 370 9.71 28.07 5.55
CA ALA A 370 10.52 28.03 4.34
C ALA A 370 9.71 27.53 3.12
N SER A 371 10.25 27.76 1.93
CA SER A 371 9.77 27.09 0.72
C SER A 371 9.99 25.58 0.80
N LEU A 372 9.21 24.80 0.02
CA LEU A 372 9.29 23.33 0.01
C LEU A 372 10.72 22.80 -0.23
N THR A 373 11.51 23.52 -1.01
CA THR A 373 12.89 23.17 -1.36
C THR A 373 13.94 23.66 -0.36
N MET A 374 13.55 24.43 0.66
CA MET A 374 14.42 25.13 1.61
C MET A 374 15.34 26.19 0.98
N LEU A 375 15.03 26.66 -0.22
CA LEU A 375 15.82 27.71 -0.89
C LEU A 375 15.48 29.11 -0.40
N TYR A 376 14.27 29.31 0.13
CA TYR A 376 13.81 30.58 0.69
C TYR A 376 13.33 30.33 2.10
N VAL A 377 13.94 31.01 3.06
CA VAL A 377 13.60 30.88 4.49
C VAL A 377 13.16 32.24 5.00
N ASP A 378 12.03 32.28 5.70
CA ASP A 378 11.60 33.45 6.46
C ASP A 378 12.46 33.52 7.73
N GLU A 379 13.32 34.53 7.81
CA GLU A 379 14.20 34.72 8.97
C GLU A 379 13.43 35.12 10.24
N THR A 380 12.13 35.43 10.13
CA THR A 380 11.23 35.64 11.27
C THR A 380 10.97 34.31 11.99
N PRO A 381 11.34 34.16 13.27
CA PRO A 381 11.07 32.94 14.01
C PRO A 381 9.56 32.70 14.20
N ARG A 382 9.10 31.48 13.97
CA ARG A 382 7.72 31.03 14.15
C ARG A 382 7.69 29.66 14.79
N GLU A 383 7.39 29.62 16.10
CA GLU A 383 7.30 28.36 16.85
C GLU A 383 6.01 27.60 16.53
N LEU A 384 4.90 28.34 16.36
CA LEU A 384 3.59 27.83 15.98
C LEU A 384 3.43 27.89 14.46
N VAL A 385 3.31 26.72 13.83
CA VAL A 385 3.14 26.59 12.39
C VAL A 385 1.69 26.27 12.09
N ALA A 386 0.99 27.17 11.41
CA ALA A 386 -0.38 26.93 10.96
C ALA A 386 -0.40 25.79 9.92
N LEU A 387 -1.24 24.79 10.16
CA LEU A 387 -1.33 23.61 9.30
C LEU A 387 -2.81 23.32 8.99
N GLU A 388 -3.30 23.96 7.94
CA GLU A 388 -4.67 23.75 7.45
C GLU A 388 -4.80 22.39 6.75
N PRO A 389 -6.02 21.83 6.67
CA PRO A 389 -6.26 20.62 5.90
C PRO A 389 -5.80 20.75 4.44
N HIS A 390 -5.28 19.67 3.88
CA HIS A 390 -4.74 19.59 2.51
C HIS A 390 -3.54 20.52 2.23
N ARG A 391 -2.86 21.02 3.27
CA ARG A 391 -1.62 21.83 3.13
C ARG A 391 -0.36 21.02 3.40
N VAL A 392 0.72 21.45 2.74
CA VAL A 392 2.09 21.08 3.05
C VAL A 392 2.79 22.30 3.63
N LYS A 393 3.47 22.11 4.75
CA LYS A 393 4.28 23.14 5.42
C LYS A 393 5.70 22.68 5.57
N THR A 394 6.61 23.64 5.45
CA THR A 394 8.04 23.38 5.42
C THR A 394 8.72 24.34 6.36
N VAL A 395 9.51 23.81 7.30
CA VAL A 395 10.21 24.61 8.32
C VAL A 395 11.66 24.20 8.50
N LYS A 396 12.52 25.20 8.66
CA LYS A 396 13.92 25.06 9.10
C LYS A 396 13.93 25.10 10.64
N ILE A 397 14.47 24.05 11.23
CA ILE A 397 14.67 23.90 12.67
C ILE A 397 16.15 24.14 12.98
N VAL A 398 16.45 24.98 13.96
CA VAL A 398 17.82 25.25 14.43
C VAL A 398 17.96 24.72 15.86
N TYR A 399 19.01 23.93 16.11
CA TYR A 399 19.32 23.32 17.41
C TYR A 399 20.47 24.02 18.13
#